data_AF-A0A497GY21-F1
#
_entry.id   AF-A0A497GY21-F1
#
_cell.length_a   1.000
_cell.length_b   1.000
_cell.length_c   1.000
_cell.angle_alpha   90.00
_cell.angle_beta   90.00
_cell.angle_gamma   90.00
#
_symmetry.space_group_name_H-M   'P 1'
#
loop_
_entity.id
_entity.type
_entity.pdbx_description
1 polymer ?
#
loop_
_entity_poly.entity_id
_entity_poly.type
_entity_poly.pdbx_seq_one_letter_code
_entity_poly.pdbx_strand_id
1 'polypeptide(L)'
;MRSILATLLGVAYLTLALTSLLNWAADRWGGGPVLGSLGPLPAPSSLGLFIPLFTVGILYASSYYYWRSGPRLEFHAILLVASILSLSLSILELLLGFAEFLDHLVKVGLFGSAGGFDPGVFAELEIPLGLLSIPILRVSLRELRSLRGS
;
A
#
# COMPACT_ATOMS: atom_id res chain seq x y z
N MET A 1 -6.32 17.42 11.72
CA MET A 1 -6.84 16.25 10.98
C MET A 1 -5.90 15.77 9.88
N ARG A 2 -5.40 16.62 8.97
CA ARG A 2 -4.59 16.19 7.80
C ARG A 2 -3.27 15.49 8.17
N SER A 3 -2.53 16.02 9.16
CA SER A 3 -1.28 15.42 9.63
C SER A 3 -1.50 14.07 10.31
N ILE A 4 -2.54 13.95 11.14
CA ILE A 4 -2.89 12.70 11.84
C ILE A 4 -3.22 11.58 10.84
N LEU A 5 -4.03 11.89 9.81
CA LEU A 5 -4.37 10.92 8.77
C LEU A 5 -3.13 10.43 8.01
N ALA A 6 -2.24 11.36 7.62
CA ALA A 6 -0.97 11.02 6.98
C ALA A 6 -0.10 10.15 7.88
N THR A 7 0.03 10.46 9.17
CA THR A 7 0.79 9.63 10.10
C THR A 7 0.20 8.23 10.28
N LEU A 8 -1.13 8.12 10.38
CA LEU A 8 -1.82 6.83 10.46
C LEU A 8 -1.61 5.98 9.20
N LEU A 9 -1.72 6.59 8.01
CA LEU A 9 -1.37 5.94 6.73
C LEU A 9 0.09 5.50 6.74
N GLY A 10 1.02 6.36 7.17
CA GLY A 10 2.44 6.04 7.26
C GLY A 10 2.69 4.82 8.14
N VAL A 11 2.08 4.76 9.33
CA VAL A 11 2.17 3.60 10.23
C VAL A 11 1.58 2.34 9.60
N ALA A 12 0.43 2.45 8.92
CA ALA A 12 -0.19 1.31 8.23
C ALA A 12 0.72 0.74 7.13
N TYR A 13 1.29 1.61 6.27
CA TYR A 13 2.23 1.22 5.22
C TYR A 13 3.52 0.61 5.78
N LEU A 14 4.07 1.15 6.88
CA LEU A 14 5.24 0.57 7.54
C LEU A 14 4.94 -0.78 8.17
N THR A 15 3.75 -0.95 8.76
CA THR A 15 3.31 -2.22 9.34
C THR A 15 3.16 -3.28 8.25
N LEU A 16 2.56 -2.92 7.12
CA LEU A 16 2.46 -3.78 5.95
C LEU A 16 3.84 -4.14 5.38
N ALA A 17 4.75 -3.16 5.26
CA ALA A 17 6.11 -3.43 4.80
C ALA A 17 6.83 -4.44 5.71
N LEU A 18 6.81 -4.22 7.03
CA LEU A 18 7.40 -5.13 8.00
C LEU A 18 6.78 -6.53 7.91
N THR A 19 5.47 -6.59 7.74
CA THR A 19 4.71 -7.82 7.56
C THR A 19 5.16 -8.57 6.31
N SER A 20 5.34 -7.88 5.18
CA SER A 20 5.86 -8.48 3.95
C SER A 20 7.28 -9.01 4.10
N LEU A 21 8.14 -8.26 4.79
CA LEU A 21 9.51 -8.68 5.06
C LEU A 21 9.57 -9.92 5.97
N LEU A 22 8.72 -9.97 7.00
CA LEU A 22 8.63 -11.11 7.92
C LEU A 22 8.11 -12.37 7.23
N ASN A 23 7.08 -12.25 6.40
CA ASN A 23 6.57 -13.39 5.63
C ASN A 23 7.59 -13.92 4.63
N TRP A 24 8.28 -13.02 3.90
CA TRP A 24 9.38 -13.41 3.02
C TRP A 24 10.49 -14.14 3.78
N ALA A 25 10.88 -13.62 4.96
CA ALA A 25 11.92 -14.22 5.78
C ALA A 25 11.51 -15.61 6.29
N ALA A 26 10.26 -15.79 6.71
CA ALA A 26 9.75 -17.09 7.13
C ALA A 26 9.74 -18.10 5.98
N ASP A 27 9.18 -17.73 4.83
CA ASP A 27 9.13 -18.58 3.64
C ASP A 27 10.54 -19.03 3.22
N ARG A 28 11.53 -18.13 3.32
CA ARG A 28 12.92 -18.42 2.95
C ARG A 28 13.62 -19.38 3.92
N TRP A 29 13.21 -19.40 5.19
CA TRP A 29 13.82 -20.19 6.27
C TRP A 29 12.98 -21.41 6.67
N GLY A 30 11.96 -21.75 5.88
CA GLY A 30 11.11 -22.93 6.12
C GLY A 30 10.14 -22.78 7.30
N GLY A 31 10.00 -21.56 7.85
CA GLY A 31 8.88 -21.22 8.71
C GLY A 31 7.67 -20.95 7.84
N GLY A 32 6.51 -21.54 8.15
CA GLY A 32 5.26 -21.11 7.52
C GLY A 32 5.02 -19.60 7.73
N PRO A 33 4.08 -18.98 7.00
CA PRO A 33 3.83 -17.55 7.11
C PRO A 33 3.61 -17.15 8.56
N VAL A 34 4.47 -16.24 9.09
CA VAL A 34 4.51 -15.83 10.51
C VAL A 34 3.14 -15.35 10.99
N LEU A 35 2.31 -14.86 10.06
CA LEU A 35 1.05 -14.19 10.33
C LEU A 35 -0.19 -14.97 9.92
N GLY A 36 -0.08 -16.23 9.51
CA GLY A 36 -1.26 -17.10 9.29
C GLY A 36 -2.19 -17.20 10.51
N SER A 37 -1.72 -16.81 11.71
CA SER A 37 -2.44 -16.83 12.98
C SER A 37 -2.90 -15.48 13.54
N LEU A 38 -2.56 -14.33 12.90
CA LEU A 38 -2.86 -12.99 13.45
C LEU A 38 -4.07 -12.30 12.82
N GLY A 39 -4.78 -12.98 11.92
CA GLY A 39 -6.06 -12.54 11.36
C GLY A 39 -6.22 -12.92 9.89
N PRO A 40 -7.41 -12.71 9.30
CA PRO A 40 -7.75 -13.12 7.94
C PRO A 40 -7.12 -12.21 6.86
N LEU A 41 -6.08 -11.44 7.19
CA LEU A 41 -5.51 -10.46 6.28
C LEU A 41 -4.40 -11.12 5.46
N PRO A 42 -4.58 -11.26 4.12
CA PRO A 42 -3.50 -11.71 3.25
C PRO A 42 -2.38 -10.67 3.32
N ALA A 43 -1.22 -11.13 3.77
CA ALA A 43 -0.04 -10.31 3.93
C ALA A 43 0.95 -10.70 2.82
N PRO A 44 1.23 -9.80 1.86
CA PRO A 44 2.02 -10.15 0.69
C PRO A 44 3.43 -10.60 1.11
N SER A 45 3.84 -11.84 0.77
CA SER A 45 5.17 -12.38 1.09
C SER A 45 6.25 -11.97 0.07
N SER A 46 5.91 -11.08 -0.85
CA SER A 46 6.84 -10.60 -1.87
C SER A 46 7.74 -9.48 -1.33
N LEU A 47 9.05 -9.72 -1.34
CA LEU A 47 10.06 -8.68 -1.08
C LEU A 47 9.97 -7.51 -2.08
N GLY A 48 9.38 -7.75 -3.26
CA GLY A 48 9.09 -6.71 -4.25
C GLY A 48 8.11 -5.63 -3.75
N LEU A 49 7.19 -5.99 -2.84
CA LEU A 49 6.22 -5.05 -2.25
C LEU A 49 6.77 -4.36 -0.99
N PHE A 50 7.77 -4.95 -0.31
CA PHE A 50 8.41 -4.34 0.85
C PHE A 50 8.97 -2.94 0.56
N ILE A 51 9.81 -2.81 -0.47
CA ILE A 51 10.50 -1.56 -0.81
C ILE A 51 9.50 -0.41 -1.04
N PRO A 52 8.48 -0.57 -1.91
CA PRO A 52 7.55 0.53 -2.16
C PRO A 52 6.63 0.81 -0.96
N LEU A 53 6.14 -0.21 -0.24
CA LEU A 53 5.35 -0.02 0.99
C LEU A 53 6.14 0.76 2.05
N PHE A 54 7.40 0.37 2.26
CA PHE A 54 8.30 1.04 3.20
C PHE A 54 8.57 2.49 2.80
N THR A 55 8.81 2.73 1.51
CA THR A 55 9.05 4.07 0.96
C THR A 55 7.83 4.97 1.16
N VAL A 56 6.63 4.50 0.83
CA VAL A 56 5.37 5.25 1.04
C VAL A 56 5.13 5.50 2.52
N GLY A 57 5.39 4.50 3.37
CA GLY A 57 5.28 4.61 4.83
C GLY A 57 6.18 5.70 5.42
N ILE A 58 7.47 5.73 5.03
CA ILE A 58 8.42 6.77 5.43
C ILE A 58 7.95 8.14 4.93
N LEU A 59 7.51 8.27 3.68
CA LEU A 59 7.08 9.57 3.14
C LEU A 59 5.89 10.13 3.93
N TYR A 60 4.89 9.31 4.21
CA TYR A 60 3.76 9.72 5.03
C TYR A 60 4.15 10.04 6.48
N ALA A 61 5.02 9.23 7.11
CA ALA A 61 5.50 9.50 8.46
C ALA A 61 6.35 10.78 8.53
N SER A 62 7.26 10.96 7.56
CA SER A 62 8.15 12.13 7.46
C SER A 62 7.39 13.43 7.22
N SER A 63 6.21 13.39 6.58
CA SER A 63 5.36 14.57 6.43
C SER A 63 5.01 15.24 7.76
N TYR A 64 4.94 14.49 8.87
CA TYR A 64 4.71 15.06 10.20
C TYR A 64 5.85 15.97 10.67
N TYR A 65 7.10 15.64 10.32
CA TYR A 65 8.27 16.47 10.64
C TYR A 65 8.17 17.83 9.95
N TYR A 66 7.87 17.84 8.65
CA TYR A 66 7.71 19.08 7.88
C TYR A 66 6.47 19.87 8.28
N TRP A 67 5.40 19.20 8.74
CA TRP A 67 4.24 19.88 9.31
C TRP A 67 4.58 20.64 10.61
N ARG A 68 5.44 20.07 11.47
CA ARG A 68 5.79 20.64 12.76
C ARG A 68 6.87 21.72 12.69
N SER A 69 7.85 21.55 11.81
CA SER A 69 9.09 22.35 11.83
C SER A 69 9.51 22.89 10.48
N GLY A 70 8.83 22.51 9.39
CA GLY A 70 9.25 22.82 8.02
C GLY A 70 8.39 23.86 7.29
N PRO A 71 8.84 24.31 6.12
CA PRO A 71 8.05 25.12 5.20
C PRO A 71 6.78 24.38 4.76
N ARG A 72 5.65 25.10 4.70
CA ARG A 72 4.36 24.53 4.25
C ARG A 72 4.42 23.89 2.86
N LEU A 73 5.31 24.37 1.98
CA LEU A 73 5.47 23.84 0.63
C LEU A 73 6.00 22.40 0.64
N GLU A 74 7.04 22.13 1.42
CA GLU A 74 7.69 20.81 1.51
C GLU A 74 6.74 19.76 2.06
N PHE A 75 5.94 20.13 3.08
CA PHE A 75 4.89 19.28 3.62
C PHE A 75 3.90 18.81 2.54
N HIS A 76 3.36 19.73 1.73
CA HIS A 76 2.38 19.38 0.70
C HIS A 76 3.03 18.64 -0.49
N ALA A 77 4.29 18.93 -0.82
CA ALA A 77 5.03 18.21 -1.83
C ALA A 77 5.24 16.74 -1.44
N ILE A 78 5.62 16.48 -0.19
CA ILE A 78 5.80 15.11 0.31
C ILE A 78 4.47 14.35 0.33
N LEU A 79 3.39 14.98 0.80
CA LEU A 79 2.07 14.36 0.76
C LEU A 79 1.64 14.02 -0.67
N LEU A 80 1.89 14.91 -1.63
CA LEU A 80 1.57 14.66 -3.02
C LEU A 80 2.34 13.45 -3.57
N VAL A 81 3.66 13.39 -3.35
CA VAL A 81 4.50 12.26 -3.80
C VAL A 81 4.06 10.96 -3.13
N ALA A 82 3.84 10.97 -1.81
CA ALA A 82 3.38 9.81 -1.06
C ALA A 82 2.03 9.30 -1.58
N SER A 83 1.08 10.20 -1.86
CA SER A 83 -0.24 9.82 -2.38
C SER A 83 -0.20 9.28 -3.80
N ILE A 84 0.65 9.82 -4.69
CA ILE A 84 0.80 9.29 -6.06
C ILE A 84 1.41 7.88 -6.02
N LEU A 85 2.45 7.67 -5.21
CA LEU A 85 3.08 6.36 -5.06
C LEU A 85 2.11 5.35 -4.46
N SER A 86 1.37 5.74 -3.42
CA SER A 86 0.33 4.93 -2.79
C SER A 86 -0.75 4.50 -3.78
N LEU A 87 -1.26 5.41 -4.63
CA LEU A 87 -2.21 5.05 -5.68
C LEU A 87 -1.62 4.12 -6.73
N SER A 88 -0.37 4.35 -7.12
CA SER A 88 0.32 3.55 -8.13
C SER A 88 0.49 2.11 -7.65
N LEU A 89 0.79 1.92 -6.37
CA LEU A 89 0.90 0.60 -5.74
C LEU A 89 -0.45 -0.13 -5.76
N SER A 90 -1.53 0.54 -5.35
CA SER A 90 -2.84 -0.10 -5.34
C SER A 90 -3.34 -0.48 -6.74
N ILE A 91 -2.95 0.28 -7.78
CA ILE A 91 -3.24 -0.11 -9.18
C ILE A 91 -2.43 -1.35 -9.55
N LEU A 92 -1.16 -1.44 -9.13
CA LEU A 92 -0.30 -2.58 -9.40
C LEU A 92 -0.82 -3.85 -8.73
N GLU A 93 -1.20 -3.79 -7.45
CA GLU A 93 -1.83 -4.92 -6.75
C GLU A 93 -3.15 -5.32 -7.41
N LEU A 94 -4.01 -4.37 -7.78
CA LEU A 94 -5.25 -4.67 -8.50
C LEU A 94 -4.98 -5.41 -9.83
N LEU A 95 -3.96 -4.99 -10.59
CA LEU A 95 -3.57 -5.66 -11.84
C LEU A 95 -2.99 -7.04 -11.59
N LEU A 96 -2.21 -7.22 -10.52
CA LEU A 96 -1.63 -8.50 -10.14
C LEU A 96 -2.73 -9.49 -9.72
N GLY A 97 -3.63 -9.08 -8.84
CA GLY A 97 -4.78 -9.89 -8.43
C GLY A 97 -5.70 -10.23 -9.61
N PHE A 98 -5.86 -9.32 -10.57
CA PHE A 98 -6.58 -9.62 -11.81
C PHE A 98 -5.84 -10.63 -12.71
N ALA A 99 -4.51 -10.56 -12.79
CA ALA A 99 -3.71 -11.53 -13.53
C ALA A 99 -3.79 -12.93 -12.90
N GLU A 100 -3.74 -13.03 -11.58
CA GLU A 100 -3.92 -14.28 -10.84
C GLU A 100 -5.32 -14.85 -11.02
N PHE A 101 -6.35 -13.99 -11.00
CA PHE A 101 -7.72 -14.40 -11.31
C PHE A 101 -7.85 -14.98 -12.72
N LEU A 102 -7.24 -14.36 -13.73
CA LEU A 102 -7.25 -14.88 -15.09
C LEU A 102 -6.48 -16.20 -15.20
N ASP A 103 -5.32 -16.32 -14.57
CA ASP A 103 -4.54 -17.56 -14.51
C ASP A 103 -5.33 -18.69 -13.85
N HIS A 104 -6.08 -18.38 -12.80
CA HIS A 104 -6.98 -19.32 -12.15
C HIS A 104 -8.11 -19.79 -13.08
N LEU A 105 -8.79 -18.86 -13.77
CA LEU A 105 -9.84 -19.21 -14.73
C LEU A 105 -9.32 -20.09 -15.88
N VAL A 106 -8.11 -19.81 -16.38
CA VAL A 106 -7.47 -20.64 -17.42
C VAL A 106 -7.20 -22.04 -16.89
N LYS A 107 -6.64 -22.17 -15.67
CA LYS A 107 -6.34 -23.47 -15.05
C LYS A 107 -7.60 -24.29 -14.81
N VAL A 108 -8.67 -23.67 -14.30
CA VAL A 108 -9.97 -24.32 -14.05
C VAL A 108 -10.71 -24.70 -15.34
N GLY A 109 -10.55 -23.90 -16.40
CA GLY A 109 -11.22 -24.10 -17.69
C GLY A 109 -10.55 -25.09 -18.65
N LEU A 110 -9.26 -25.41 -18.48
CA LEU A 110 -8.51 -26.33 -19.37
C LEU A 110 -8.08 -27.65 -18.71
N PHE A 111 -7.98 -27.73 -17.38
CA PHE A 111 -7.58 -28.95 -16.67
C PHE A 111 -8.41 -29.09 -15.40
N GLY A 112 -9.50 -29.87 -15.49
CA GLY A 112 -10.44 -30.06 -14.39
C GLY A 112 -9.76 -30.49 -13.09
N SER A 113 -9.69 -29.57 -12.13
CA SER A 113 -9.89 -29.86 -10.71
C SER A 113 -10.17 -28.55 -9.99
N ALA A 114 -11.29 -28.51 -9.28
CA ALA A 114 -11.73 -27.35 -8.51
C ALA A 114 -10.80 -27.14 -7.30
N GLY A 115 -9.86 -26.22 -7.42
CA GLY A 115 -9.27 -25.52 -6.27
C GLY A 115 -10.00 -24.19 -6.11
N GLY A 116 -10.50 -23.88 -4.92
CA GLY A 116 -11.36 -22.71 -4.70
C GLY A 116 -10.66 -21.39 -5.00
N PHE A 117 -11.29 -20.56 -5.84
CA PHE A 117 -10.97 -19.14 -5.91
C PHE A 117 -11.31 -18.49 -4.57
N ASP A 118 -10.31 -17.88 -3.91
CA ASP A 118 -10.56 -17.07 -2.74
C ASP A 118 -10.88 -15.62 -3.18
N PRO A 119 -12.14 -15.15 -3.04
CA PRO A 119 -12.49 -13.76 -3.36
C PRO A 119 -11.76 -12.74 -2.49
N GLY A 120 -11.03 -13.16 -1.46
CA GLY A 120 -10.15 -12.32 -0.64
C GLY A 120 -9.01 -11.63 -1.40
N VAL A 121 -8.66 -12.07 -2.62
CA VAL A 121 -7.63 -11.42 -3.46
C VAL A 121 -8.00 -9.95 -3.79
N PHE A 122 -9.29 -9.62 -3.86
CA PHE A 122 -9.73 -8.23 -4.09
C PHE A 122 -9.92 -7.43 -2.79
N ALA A 123 -9.79 -8.08 -1.63
CA ALA A 123 -9.91 -7.47 -0.30
C ALA A 123 -8.54 -7.17 0.31
N GLU A 124 -7.47 -7.13 -0.50
CA GLU A 124 -6.12 -6.78 -0.05
C GLU A 124 -6.10 -5.38 0.57
N LEU A 125 -5.48 -5.27 1.74
CA LEU A 125 -5.51 -4.07 2.58
C LEU A 125 -4.89 -2.84 1.89
N GLU A 126 -4.04 -3.05 0.89
CA GLU A 126 -3.41 -1.95 0.14
C GLU A 126 -4.41 -1.18 -0.73
N ILE A 127 -5.40 -1.85 -1.36
CA ILE A 127 -6.39 -1.20 -2.22
C ILE A 127 -7.21 -0.15 -1.43
N PRO A 128 -7.78 -0.46 -0.25
CA PRO A 128 -8.40 0.54 0.63
C PRO A 128 -7.43 1.65 1.04
N LEU A 129 -6.17 1.34 1.35
CA LEU A 129 -5.18 2.34 1.78
C LEU A 129 -4.83 3.31 0.65
N GLY A 130 -4.71 2.83 -0.60
CA GLY A 130 -4.54 3.67 -1.78
C GLY A 130 -5.74 4.58 -2.03
N LEU A 131 -6.97 4.08 -1.89
CA LEU A 131 -8.18 4.91 -2.02
C LEU A 131 -8.24 6.01 -0.97
N LEU A 132 -7.80 5.74 0.26
CA LEU A 132 -7.69 6.74 1.33
C LEU A 132 -6.68 7.85 1.03
N SER A 133 -5.76 7.65 0.08
CA SER A 133 -4.80 8.68 -0.35
C SER A 133 -5.40 9.73 -1.31
N ILE A 134 -6.49 9.42 -2.01
CA ILE A 134 -7.17 10.33 -2.96
C ILE A 134 -7.56 11.69 -2.33
N PRO A 135 -8.22 11.75 -1.16
CA PRO A 135 -8.54 13.03 -0.53
C PRO A 135 -7.27 13.82 -0.17
N ILE A 136 -6.20 13.16 0.25
CA ILE A 136 -4.91 13.81 0.56
C ILE A 136 -4.27 14.37 -0.71
N LEU A 137 -4.29 13.62 -1.81
CA LEU A 137 -3.80 14.05 -3.11
C LEU A 137 -4.54 15.31 -3.59
N ARG A 138 -5.88 15.29 -3.53
CA ARG A 138 -6.72 16.40 -4.00
C ARG A 138 -6.44 17.69 -3.22
N VAL A 139 -6.25 17.58 -1.91
CA VAL A 139 -5.90 18.72 -1.05
C VAL A 139 -4.49 19.23 -1.38
N SER A 140 -3.51 18.32 -1.47
CA SER A 140 -2.12 18.69 -1.74
C SER A 140 -1.97 19.40 -3.08
N LEU A 141 -2.66 18.93 -4.11
CA LEU A 141 -2.72 19.59 -5.42
C LEU A 141 -3.35 20.99 -5.36
N ARG A 142 -4.43 21.16 -4.58
CA ARG A 142 -5.10 22.46 -4.45
C ARG A 142 -4.20 23.50 -3.81
N GLU A 143 -3.50 23.13 -2.74
CA GLU A 143 -2.60 24.02 -2.01
C GLU A 143 -1.32 24.33 -2.79
N LEU A 144 -0.76 23.37 -3.54
CA LEU A 144 0.39 23.63 -4.40
C LEU A 144 0.02 24.56 -5.58
N ARG A 145 -1.20 24.44 -6.11
CA ARG A 145 -1.70 25.35 -7.15
C ARG A 145 -1.93 26.76 -6.63
N SER A 146 -2.41 26.93 -5.40
CA SER A 146 -2.61 28.26 -4.82
C SER A 146 -1.28 28.99 -4.61
N LEU A 147 -0.21 28.26 -4.24
CA LEU A 147 1.14 28.81 -4.10
C LEU A 147 1.83 29.14 -5.42
N ARG A 148 1.38 28.56 -6.54
CA ARG A 148 1.90 28.87 -7.89
C ARG A 148 1.18 30.05 -8.55
N GLY A 149 -0.01 30.41 -8.05
CA GLY A 149 -0.85 31.49 -8.58
C GLY A 149 -0.65 32.85 -7.89
N SER A 150 0.33 32.97 -7.00
CA SER A 150 0.78 34.22 -6.35
C SER A 150 2.14 34.64 -6.87
#